data_AF-A0A7V4HR18-F1
#
_entry.id   AF-A0A7V4HR18-F1
#
_cell.length_a   1.000
_cell.length_b   1.000
_cell.length_c   1.000
_cell.angle_alpha   90.00
_cell.angle_beta   90.00
_cell.angle_gamma   90.00
#
_symmetry.space_group_name_H-M   'P 1'
#
loop_
_entity.id
_entity.type
_entity.pdbx_description
1 polymer ?
#
loop_
_entity_poly.entity_id
_entity_poly.type
_entity_poly.pdbx_seq_one_letter_code
_entity_poly.pdbx_strand_id
1 'polypeptide(L)'
;MSARNPPLRAAPLSVCDHAKAGGHGPTLRQSGAAAARQRAPPCGCRTEPSGWVVSAASIAANRTLGKRPLAGYCFQGGHSRERSDVRGEVRENGIVPLAGDGTGTFFGAKRAGKRAGPRRGNGCVAEQGGTSMVCRLKFLCVASLLALWLVPWSAAWAYKVYIATDMEGCSGIANSEQVAAEVGKQRMAEDMNACIQGCFAAGATEVVVRDIHGGGQNVDPRTIDPRDKLIQGPTPGKRFKDVEGSEAIILLGYHAMSLTPGGTLAHSYSSASIQRMWLNGREVGEIGIDAAIAAEYKIPVVMVSGDDKTCAEAQAWIPGVVTCETKKGTGPQSAALAPLEEARRLITQKTIEALGKRKDIRPITIDYPATIRWDYLPKGSLRTHHPAFKPVDNPRRVEKTGPSVEKLLLGR
;
A
#
# COMPACT_ATOMS: atom_id res chain seq x y z
N MET A 1 32.99 -52.40 -21.59
CA MET A 1 32.39 -53.37 -20.65
C MET A 1 31.13 -52.70 -20.11
N SER A 2 29.90 -53.15 -20.42
CA SER A 2 29.21 -54.40 -19.97
C SER A 2 28.87 -54.34 -18.47
N ALA A 3 27.64 -54.52 -17.97
CA ALA A 3 26.34 -54.99 -18.53
C ALA A 3 25.17 -54.04 -18.05
N ARG A 4 23.95 -53.93 -18.62
CA ARG A 4 22.81 -54.88 -18.81
C ARG A 4 22.43 -55.63 -17.51
N ASN A 5 21.17 -55.85 -17.07
CA ASN A 5 19.78 -55.63 -17.54
C ASN A 5 18.84 -55.93 -16.32
N PRO A 6 17.48 -56.08 -16.39
CA PRO A 6 16.39 -55.41 -17.12
C PRO A 6 15.25 -54.90 -16.16
N PRO A 7 14.09 -54.35 -16.63
CA PRO A 7 12.96 -53.98 -15.75
C PRO A 7 11.90 -55.09 -15.55
N LEU A 8 11.11 -54.98 -14.48
CA LEU A 8 9.94 -55.85 -14.19
C LEU A 8 8.62 -55.27 -14.72
N ARG A 9 7.65 -56.16 -15.03
CA ARG A 9 6.35 -55.85 -15.64
C ARG A 9 5.19 -55.93 -14.65
N ALA A 10 4.07 -55.28 -14.99
CA ALA A 10 2.77 -55.48 -14.35
C ALA A 10 2.06 -56.76 -14.82
N ALA A 11 1.15 -57.26 -13.98
CA ALA A 11 0.20 -58.35 -14.23
C ALA A 11 -1.05 -58.16 -13.30
N PRO A 12 -2.16 -58.92 -13.46
CA PRO A 12 -3.15 -58.59 -14.47
C PRO A 12 -4.59 -58.46 -13.93
N LEU A 13 -5.51 -58.02 -14.79
CA LEU A 13 -6.97 -58.12 -14.57
C LEU A 13 -7.43 -59.58 -14.71
N SER A 14 -8.48 -59.97 -13.97
CA SER A 14 -9.23 -61.22 -14.16
C SER A 14 -10.66 -60.95 -14.62
N VAL A 15 -11.19 -61.81 -15.50
CA VAL A 15 -12.55 -61.74 -16.05
C VAL A 15 -13.20 -63.12 -16.03
N CYS A 16 -14.49 -63.18 -15.70
CA CYS A 16 -15.48 -64.16 -16.16
C CYS A 16 -16.76 -63.33 -16.44
N ASP A 17 -17.47 -63.41 -17.57
CA ASP A 17 -18.17 -64.55 -18.20
C ASP A 17 -19.33 -65.08 -17.34
N HIS A 18 -20.55 -65.36 -17.86
CA HIS A 18 -21.07 -65.40 -19.25
C HIS A 18 -22.63 -65.33 -19.24
N ALA A 19 -23.43 -65.02 -20.29
CA ALA A 19 -23.43 -64.03 -21.38
C ALA A 19 -24.81 -64.08 -22.12
N LYS A 20 -25.09 -63.16 -23.07
CA LYS A 20 -26.28 -63.09 -24.00
C LYS A 20 -27.62 -62.67 -23.36
N ALA A 21 -28.57 -61.98 -23.99
CA ALA A 21 -28.71 -61.20 -25.24
C ALA A 21 -29.88 -60.17 -24.97
N GLY A 22 -30.27 -59.16 -25.76
CA GLY A 22 -30.07 -58.74 -27.15
C GLY A 22 -31.40 -58.21 -27.69
N GLY A 23 -31.42 -57.11 -28.47
CA GLY A 23 -32.62 -56.61 -29.17
C GLY A 23 -33.30 -55.35 -28.59
N HIS A 24 -33.56 -54.40 -29.50
CA HIS A 24 -34.52 -53.27 -29.52
C HIS A 24 -35.23 -52.76 -28.23
N GLY A 25 -35.25 -51.43 -28.05
CA GLY A 25 -36.32 -50.71 -27.34
C GLY A 25 -37.27 -50.01 -28.33
N PRO A 26 -37.99 -48.93 -27.95
CA PRO A 26 -38.36 -48.48 -26.60
C PRO A 26 -39.88 -48.21 -26.46
N THR A 27 -40.44 -48.16 -25.24
CA THR A 27 -41.80 -47.61 -25.03
C THR A 27 -42.05 -47.15 -23.59
N LEU A 28 -42.94 -46.16 -23.41
CA LEU A 28 -43.40 -45.69 -22.11
C LEU A 28 -44.62 -46.50 -21.64
N ARG A 29 -44.78 -46.75 -20.32
CA ARG A 29 -45.87 -46.15 -19.51
C ARG A 29 -45.76 -46.46 -18.02
N GLN A 30 -46.65 -45.83 -17.24
CA GLN A 30 -46.66 -45.75 -15.79
C GLN A 30 -47.36 -46.94 -15.11
N SER A 31 -46.79 -47.39 -13.98
CA SER A 31 -47.51 -47.89 -12.79
C SER A 31 -46.54 -47.85 -11.59
N GLY A 32 -46.96 -47.80 -10.33
CA GLY A 32 -48.30 -47.57 -9.79
C GLY A 32 -48.50 -48.25 -8.42
N ALA A 33 -48.59 -47.45 -7.34
CA ALA A 33 -48.87 -47.88 -5.95
C ALA A 33 -47.79 -48.79 -5.27
N ALA A 34 -47.76 -49.01 -3.95
CA ALA A 34 -48.04 -48.13 -2.79
C ALA A 34 -47.55 -48.77 -1.46
N ALA A 35 -47.44 -47.96 -0.39
CA ALA A 35 -47.27 -48.35 1.03
C ALA A 35 -45.90 -48.98 1.43
N ALA A 36 -45.49 -49.06 2.71
CA ALA A 36 -46.20 -48.75 3.97
C ALA A 36 -45.29 -48.20 5.13
N ARG A 37 -45.83 -47.22 5.86
CA ARG A 37 -45.80 -46.95 7.33
C ARG A 37 -44.67 -47.54 8.23
N GLN A 38 -43.98 -46.65 8.98
CA GLN A 38 -43.93 -46.55 10.48
C GLN A 38 -42.91 -45.46 10.91
N ARG A 39 -43.31 -44.36 11.58
CA ARG A 39 -43.51 -44.12 13.05
C ARG A 39 -42.23 -43.80 13.88
N ALA A 40 -41.98 -42.48 13.99
CA ALA A 40 -41.45 -41.61 15.07
C ALA A 40 -41.57 -42.09 16.55
N PRO A 41 -41.18 -41.33 17.62
CA PRO A 41 -40.59 -39.97 17.74
C PRO A 41 -39.20 -40.02 18.48
N PRO A 42 -38.65 -39.01 19.20
CA PRO A 42 -38.91 -37.55 19.36
C PRO A 42 -37.72 -36.71 18.81
N CYS A 43 -37.24 -35.53 19.29
CA CYS A 43 -37.51 -34.52 20.34
C CYS A 43 -36.86 -33.17 19.88
N GLY A 44 -36.98 -31.99 20.52
CA GLY A 44 -37.71 -31.50 21.70
C GLY A 44 -37.63 -29.95 21.76
N CYS A 45 -38.59 -29.28 22.41
CA CYS A 45 -38.88 -27.84 22.17
C CYS A 45 -38.00 -26.82 22.93
N ARG A 46 -37.85 -25.61 22.38
CA ARG A 46 -38.37 -24.34 22.97
C ARG A 46 -38.21 -23.10 22.08
N THR A 47 -39.21 -22.22 22.17
CA THR A 47 -39.20 -20.81 21.74
C THR A 47 -40.09 -20.04 22.72
N GLU A 48 -39.62 -18.92 23.26
CA GLU A 48 -40.39 -18.03 24.15
C GLU A 48 -40.08 -16.55 23.78
N PRO A 49 -40.98 -15.58 24.03
CA PRO A 49 -40.96 -14.31 23.31
C PRO A 49 -40.66 -13.05 24.18
N SER A 50 -40.30 -11.97 23.50
CA SER A 50 -40.51 -10.60 24.00
C SER A 50 -40.65 -9.62 22.80
N GLY A 51 -41.49 -8.58 22.84
CA GLY A 51 -42.39 -8.24 23.94
C GLY A 51 -42.76 -6.75 24.05
N TRP A 52 -42.87 -6.00 22.95
CA TRP A 52 -43.30 -4.59 22.97
C TRP A 52 -44.27 -4.26 21.84
N VAL A 53 -45.40 -3.63 22.20
CA VAL A 53 -46.42 -3.11 21.28
C VAL A 53 -46.91 -1.77 21.83
N VAL A 54 -46.82 -0.70 21.05
CA VAL A 54 -47.60 0.53 21.27
C VAL A 54 -48.12 1.04 19.93
N SER A 55 -49.45 1.14 19.85
CA SER A 55 -50.33 1.81 18.87
C SER A 55 -49.76 2.33 17.54
N ALA A 56 -50.39 1.90 16.45
CA ALA A 56 -50.52 2.74 15.26
C ALA A 56 -51.62 3.82 15.47
N ALA A 57 -51.57 4.89 14.67
CA ALA A 57 -52.69 5.80 14.45
C ALA A 57 -52.66 6.25 12.98
N SER A 58 -53.78 6.10 12.26
CA SER A 58 -53.83 6.23 10.80
C SER A 58 -54.40 7.57 10.33
N ILE A 59 -53.78 8.18 9.33
CA ILE A 59 -54.46 9.02 8.32
C ILE A 59 -54.04 8.51 6.94
N ALA A 60 -54.96 8.56 5.97
CA ALA A 60 -54.82 7.89 4.68
C ALA A 60 -55.12 8.82 3.48
N ALA A 61 -54.84 8.29 2.28
CA ALA A 61 -55.04 8.91 0.96
C ALA A 61 -54.02 10.02 0.59
N ASN A 62 -53.73 10.28 -0.70
CA ASN A 62 -54.36 9.73 -1.92
C ASN A 62 -53.34 9.41 -3.04
N ARG A 63 -53.88 8.93 -4.17
CA ARG A 63 -53.23 8.55 -5.46
C ARG A 63 -52.52 9.78 -6.11
N THR A 64 -51.63 9.67 -7.11
CA THR A 64 -51.74 8.89 -8.37
C THR A 64 -50.40 8.58 -9.07
N LEU A 65 -50.47 7.67 -10.05
CA LEU A 65 -49.41 7.18 -10.94
C LEU A 65 -48.68 8.27 -11.76
N GLY A 66 -47.39 8.03 -12.05
CA GLY A 66 -46.62 8.72 -13.09
C GLY A 66 -45.41 7.91 -13.58
N LYS A 67 -45.52 7.22 -14.72
CA LYS A 67 -44.39 6.56 -15.41
C LYS A 67 -43.87 7.44 -16.56
N ARG A 68 -42.55 7.63 -16.66
CA ARG A 68 -41.78 7.76 -17.93
C ARG A 68 -40.25 7.65 -17.65
N PRO A 69 -39.41 7.42 -18.68
CA PRO A 69 -38.21 6.56 -18.52
C PRO A 69 -36.85 7.27 -18.57
N LEU A 70 -35.81 6.44 -18.42
CA LEU A 70 -34.39 6.69 -18.70
C LEU A 70 -34.15 7.54 -19.97
N ALA A 71 -33.19 8.46 -19.87
CA ALA A 71 -32.49 9.07 -21.00
C ALA A 71 -30.98 8.79 -20.85
N GLY A 72 -30.34 8.30 -21.90
CA GLY A 72 -28.90 8.04 -21.91
C GLY A 72 -28.11 9.27 -22.37
N TYR A 73 -26.97 9.56 -21.73
CA TYR A 73 -26.05 10.59 -22.19
C TYR A 73 -25.06 10.02 -23.20
N CYS A 74 -25.09 10.56 -24.42
CA CYS A 74 -24.07 10.35 -25.44
C CYS A 74 -23.24 11.63 -25.55
N PHE A 75 -21.92 11.54 -25.38
CA PHE A 75 -21.03 12.70 -25.46
C PHE A 75 -20.37 12.76 -26.84
N GLN A 76 -20.77 13.74 -27.66
CA GLN A 76 -20.00 14.19 -28.81
C GLN A 76 -19.40 15.56 -28.51
N GLY A 77 -18.16 15.78 -28.92
CA GLY A 77 -17.44 17.04 -28.67
C GLY A 77 -17.78 18.14 -29.69
N GLY A 78 -17.51 19.38 -29.33
CA GLY A 78 -17.56 20.54 -30.21
C GLY A 78 -16.54 21.58 -29.77
N HIS A 79 -15.76 22.12 -30.72
CA HIS A 79 -14.87 23.25 -30.47
C HIS A 79 -15.65 24.57 -30.55
N SER A 80 -15.31 25.50 -29.66
CA SER A 80 -15.27 26.92 -29.99
C SER A 80 -14.07 27.58 -29.30
N ARG A 81 -13.40 28.49 -30.02
CA ARG A 81 -12.48 29.48 -29.45
C ARG A 81 -13.23 30.78 -29.36
N GLU A 82 -12.97 31.59 -28.34
CA GLU A 82 -12.93 33.04 -28.55
C GLU A 82 -12.03 33.74 -27.52
N ARG A 83 -11.59 34.95 -27.87
CA ARG A 83 -10.82 35.86 -27.01
C ARG A 83 -11.64 37.12 -26.79
N SER A 84 -11.50 37.74 -25.62
CA SER A 84 -11.60 39.19 -25.49
C SER A 84 -10.69 39.68 -24.37
N ASP A 85 -10.01 40.81 -24.61
CA ASP A 85 -9.14 41.48 -23.64
C ASP A 85 -9.95 42.44 -22.76
N VAL A 86 -9.53 42.62 -21.50
CA VAL A 86 -9.84 43.83 -20.71
C VAL A 86 -8.55 44.33 -20.06
N ARG A 87 -8.32 45.65 -20.11
CA ARG A 87 -7.19 46.34 -19.48
C ARG A 87 -7.69 47.25 -18.35
N GLY A 88 -6.80 47.57 -17.41
CA GLY A 88 -7.01 48.56 -16.35
C GLY A 88 -7.25 47.92 -14.97
N GLU A 89 -6.82 48.51 -13.86
CA GLU A 89 -6.06 49.77 -13.69
C GLU A 89 -5.22 49.71 -12.38
N VAL A 90 -4.23 50.61 -12.24
CA VAL A 90 -3.31 50.66 -11.09
C VAL A 90 -3.87 51.58 -10.00
N ARG A 91 -3.75 51.17 -8.72
CA ARG A 91 -3.67 52.10 -7.59
C ARG A 91 -2.66 51.65 -6.54
N GLU A 92 -1.87 52.60 -6.06
CA GLU A 92 -0.98 52.45 -4.91
C GLU A 92 -1.73 52.67 -3.60
N ASN A 93 -1.19 52.14 -2.50
CA ASN A 93 -1.16 52.78 -1.18
C ASN A 93 -0.23 51.98 -0.25
N GLY A 94 0.73 52.64 0.39
CA GLY A 94 1.66 52.02 1.33
C GLY A 94 1.51 52.56 2.75
N ILE A 95 1.83 51.74 3.76
CA ILE A 95 2.00 52.15 5.16
C ILE A 95 3.30 51.53 5.71
N VAL A 96 3.97 52.29 6.59
CA VAL A 96 5.34 52.04 7.06
C VAL A 96 5.33 51.35 8.45
N PRO A 97 6.24 50.40 8.74
CA PRO A 97 6.41 49.87 10.11
C PRO A 97 7.17 50.86 11.01
N LEU A 98 6.71 51.02 12.26
CA LEU A 98 7.40 51.82 13.28
C LEU A 98 8.36 50.96 14.10
N ALA A 99 9.58 51.48 14.33
CA ALA A 99 10.50 50.98 15.36
C ALA A 99 10.23 51.69 16.69
N GLY A 100 10.52 51.03 17.82
CA GLY A 100 10.36 51.58 19.16
C GLY A 100 11.62 51.45 20.00
N ASP A 101 12.32 52.56 20.21
CA ASP A 101 13.40 52.66 21.19
C ASP A 101 12.83 52.90 22.61
N GLY A 102 13.39 52.20 23.60
CA GLY A 102 13.07 52.37 25.02
C GLY A 102 14.31 52.77 25.82
N THR A 103 14.37 54.02 26.27
CA THR A 103 15.50 54.53 27.07
C THR A 103 15.27 54.33 28.58
N GLY A 104 16.34 54.09 29.33
CA GLY A 104 16.26 53.81 30.77
C GLY A 104 17.61 53.74 31.47
N THR A 105 18.20 54.90 31.79
CA THR A 105 19.34 55.01 32.71
C THR A 105 18.85 55.31 34.13
N PHE A 106 19.56 54.85 35.18
CA PHE A 106 19.89 55.67 36.38
C PHE A 106 20.83 54.92 37.36
N PHE A 107 21.95 55.58 37.69
CA PHE A 107 22.78 55.53 38.92
C PHE A 107 23.00 54.24 39.75
N GLY A 108 24.29 53.96 40.04
CA GLY A 108 24.72 53.13 41.18
C GLY A 108 26.25 53.02 41.31
N ALA A 109 26.88 53.77 42.22
CA ALA A 109 28.34 53.80 42.39
C ALA A 109 28.80 53.95 43.86
N LYS A 110 30.09 53.65 44.12
CA LYS A 110 30.81 53.52 45.44
C LYS A 110 30.82 52.07 45.97
N ARG A 111 31.85 51.58 46.69
CA ARG A 111 33.14 52.19 47.12
C ARG A 111 34.21 51.10 47.36
N ALA A 112 35.49 51.46 47.39
CA ALA A 112 36.60 50.57 47.72
C ALA A 112 36.90 50.49 49.24
N GLY A 113 37.54 49.40 49.68
CA GLY A 113 38.10 49.20 51.03
C GLY A 113 39.47 48.49 50.98
N LYS A 114 40.34 48.77 51.95
CA LYS A 114 41.73 48.23 52.06
C LYS A 114 41.99 47.71 53.50
N ARG A 115 43.15 47.04 53.67
CA ARG A 115 43.79 46.55 54.93
C ARG A 115 43.31 45.16 55.38
N ALA A 116 44.09 44.31 56.07
CA ALA A 116 45.56 44.16 56.22
C ALA A 116 45.86 42.76 56.84
N GLY A 117 47.12 42.30 56.87
CA GLY A 117 47.53 41.05 57.54
C GLY A 117 47.67 41.17 59.08
N PRO A 118 48.51 40.37 59.80
CA PRO A 118 49.65 39.58 59.28
C PRO A 118 49.96 38.22 60.02
N ARG A 119 51.14 37.64 59.71
CA ARG A 119 52.01 36.72 60.50
C ARG A 119 52.07 35.22 60.11
N ARG A 120 53.30 34.83 59.71
CA ARG A 120 54.22 33.79 60.24
C ARG A 120 53.74 32.31 60.31
N GLY A 121 54.56 31.32 59.93
CA GLY A 121 55.91 31.38 59.32
C GLY A 121 56.70 30.06 59.41
N ASN A 122 57.96 30.09 58.93
CA ASN A 122 59.00 29.05 58.96
C ASN A 122 58.79 27.79 58.08
N GLY A 123 59.90 27.27 57.53
CA GLY A 123 59.93 26.02 56.76
C GLY A 123 60.92 26.04 55.58
N CYS A 124 62.21 25.74 55.84
CA CYS A 124 63.13 25.28 54.79
C CYS A 124 62.72 23.84 54.38
N VAL A 125 63.08 23.31 53.21
CA VAL A 125 64.43 22.93 52.77
C VAL A 125 64.56 23.10 51.24
N ALA A 126 65.78 23.36 50.76
CA ALA A 126 66.11 23.26 49.34
C ALA A 126 66.81 21.92 49.07
N GLU A 127 66.42 21.24 48.00
CA GLU A 127 67.12 20.05 47.50
C GLU A 127 67.27 20.14 45.97
N GLN A 128 68.36 19.58 45.43
CA GLN A 128 68.76 19.73 44.03
C GLN A 128 68.57 18.42 43.24
N GLY A 129 68.45 18.56 41.92
CA GLY A 129 68.58 17.45 40.97
C GLY A 129 67.26 16.90 40.43
N GLY A 130 67.33 16.27 39.24
CA GLY A 130 66.16 15.67 38.59
C GLY A 130 65.90 16.12 37.15
N THR A 131 66.89 16.08 36.27
CA THR A 131 66.68 16.18 34.83
C THR A 131 65.80 15.02 34.33
N SER A 132 64.56 15.32 33.89
CA SER A 132 63.62 14.30 33.39
C SER A 132 62.91 14.78 32.12
N MET A 133 63.37 14.28 30.97
CA MET A 133 62.92 14.69 29.63
C MET A 133 61.60 14.00 29.20
N VAL A 134 60.59 13.96 30.07
CA VAL A 134 59.39 13.10 29.89
C VAL A 134 58.09 13.89 29.70
N CYS A 135 58.10 15.22 29.88
CA CYS A 135 56.87 16.01 29.95
C CYS A 135 56.30 16.53 28.60
N ARG A 136 56.90 16.20 27.45
CA ARG A 136 56.41 16.63 26.11
C ARG A 136 55.49 15.65 25.40
N LEU A 137 55.39 14.39 25.84
CA LEU A 137 54.67 13.34 25.09
C LEU A 137 53.21 13.11 25.52
N LYS A 138 52.68 13.83 26.53
CA LYS A 138 51.30 13.66 27.01
C LYS A 138 50.25 14.59 26.36
N PHE A 139 50.66 15.67 25.71
CA PHE A 139 49.71 16.62 25.09
C PHE A 139 49.24 16.21 23.69
N LEU A 140 50.00 15.38 22.96
CA LEU A 140 49.65 14.96 21.60
C LEU A 140 48.42 14.03 21.56
N CYS A 141 48.31 13.07 22.49
CA CYS A 141 47.22 12.09 22.48
C CYS A 141 45.83 12.70 22.73
N VAL A 142 45.73 13.79 23.50
CA VAL A 142 44.44 14.46 23.79
C VAL A 142 43.91 15.19 22.56
N ALA A 143 44.79 15.82 21.77
CA ALA A 143 44.41 16.46 20.50
C ALA A 143 43.92 15.44 19.47
N SER A 144 44.56 14.26 19.38
CA SER A 144 44.14 13.19 18.47
C SER A 144 42.75 12.62 18.79
N LEU A 145 42.34 12.59 20.06
CA LEU A 145 41.02 12.09 20.47
C LEU A 145 39.89 13.11 20.21
N LEU A 146 40.19 14.42 20.23
CA LEU A 146 39.23 15.46 19.84
C LEU A 146 39.01 15.52 18.31
N ALA A 147 40.02 15.16 17.51
CA ALA A 147 39.90 15.15 16.05
C ALA A 147 38.85 14.15 15.52
N LEU A 148 38.58 13.05 16.24
CA LEU A 148 37.54 12.08 15.88
C LEU A 148 36.10 12.61 16.02
N TRP A 149 35.89 13.72 16.74
CA TRP A 149 34.58 14.36 16.87
C TRP A 149 34.25 15.36 15.75
N LEU A 150 35.17 15.56 14.79
CA LEU A 150 34.97 16.46 13.65
C LEU A 150 34.71 15.72 12.32
N VAL A 151 34.45 14.41 12.36
CA VAL A 151 33.81 13.72 11.23
C VAL A 151 32.34 14.15 11.18
N PRO A 152 31.85 14.81 10.11
CA PRO A 152 30.46 15.23 10.05
C PRO A 152 29.54 14.00 10.00
N TRP A 153 28.74 13.82 11.07
CA TRP A 153 27.76 12.73 11.23
C TRP A 153 26.52 12.91 10.32
N SER A 154 26.73 13.41 9.11
CA SER A 154 25.69 13.76 8.14
C SER A 154 26.13 13.54 6.69
N ALA A 155 27.17 12.73 6.46
CA ALA A 155 27.24 11.94 5.23
C ALA A 155 26.17 10.84 5.25
N ALA A 156 24.88 11.25 5.32
CA ALA A 156 23.77 10.37 5.01
C ALA A 156 23.94 9.98 3.55
N TRP A 157 24.10 8.67 3.28
CA TRP A 157 24.33 8.19 1.92
C TRP A 157 23.11 8.56 1.09
N ALA A 158 23.28 9.41 0.08
CA ALA A 158 22.19 9.92 -0.75
C ALA A 158 21.42 8.74 -1.35
N TYR A 159 20.17 8.57 -0.92
CA TYR A 159 19.35 7.42 -1.28
C TYR A 159 17.96 7.85 -1.73
N LYS A 160 17.43 7.05 -2.64
CA LYS A 160 16.17 7.28 -3.34
C LYS A 160 15.08 6.36 -2.82
N VAL A 161 13.86 6.86 -2.71
CA VAL A 161 12.66 6.10 -2.36
C VAL A 161 11.62 6.22 -3.47
N TYR A 162 10.98 5.10 -3.80
CA TYR A 162 9.85 5.06 -4.71
C TYR A 162 8.55 4.85 -3.93
N ILE A 163 7.50 5.60 -4.26
CA ILE A 163 6.17 5.45 -3.67
C ILE A 163 5.20 5.14 -4.82
N ALA A 164 4.74 3.90 -4.94
CA ALA A 164 3.59 3.57 -5.77
C ALA A 164 2.33 3.83 -4.94
N THR A 165 1.43 4.69 -5.42
CA THR A 165 0.23 5.11 -4.67
C THR A 165 -1.05 4.72 -5.40
N ASP A 166 -1.89 3.96 -4.70
CA ASP A 166 -3.26 3.60 -5.07
C ASP A 166 -4.27 4.35 -4.17
N MET A 167 -5.58 4.27 -4.45
CA MET A 167 -6.60 5.10 -3.78
C MET A 167 -7.52 4.33 -2.81
N GLU A 168 -7.89 3.10 -3.12
CA GLU A 168 -8.85 2.28 -2.35
C GLU A 168 -8.46 2.13 -0.88
N GLY A 169 -7.16 2.07 -0.58
CA GLY A 169 -6.58 1.94 0.75
C GLY A 169 -6.30 3.26 1.49
N CYS A 170 -6.42 4.41 0.83
CA CYS A 170 -6.15 5.73 1.46
C CYS A 170 -7.03 6.02 2.67
N SER A 171 -6.54 6.90 3.55
CA SER A 171 -7.24 7.36 4.74
C SER A 171 -8.57 8.03 4.39
N GLY A 172 -9.61 7.80 5.21
CA GLY A 172 -10.95 8.32 4.95
C GLY A 172 -11.76 7.65 3.83
N ILE A 173 -11.16 6.77 3.02
CA ILE A 173 -11.84 6.06 1.93
C ILE A 173 -12.48 4.76 2.45
N ALA A 174 -13.77 4.57 2.21
CA ALA A 174 -14.54 3.39 2.59
C ALA A 174 -15.32 2.77 1.41
N ASN A 175 -15.66 3.54 0.37
CA ASN A 175 -16.48 3.08 -0.75
C ASN A 175 -16.00 3.64 -2.11
N SER A 176 -16.52 3.08 -3.21
CA SER A 176 -16.13 3.44 -4.58
C SER A 176 -16.70 4.78 -5.06
N GLU A 177 -17.71 5.33 -4.40
CA GLU A 177 -18.23 6.67 -4.70
C GLU A 177 -17.22 7.74 -4.28
N GLN A 178 -16.53 7.54 -3.16
CA GLN A 178 -15.43 8.41 -2.70
C GLN A 178 -14.22 8.33 -3.64
N VAL A 179 -13.86 7.14 -4.12
CA VAL A 179 -12.76 6.93 -5.09
C VAL A 179 -13.03 7.67 -6.41
N ALA A 180 -14.28 7.64 -6.89
CA ALA A 180 -14.68 8.35 -8.10
C ALA A 180 -14.81 9.89 -7.95
N ALA A 181 -14.68 10.43 -6.73
CA ALA A 181 -14.96 11.83 -6.41
C ALA A 181 -13.68 12.62 -6.02
N GLU A 182 -13.77 13.95 -6.08
CA GLU A 182 -12.65 14.85 -5.72
C GLU A 182 -12.16 14.66 -4.28
N VAL A 183 -13.01 14.18 -3.36
CA VAL A 183 -12.59 13.82 -2.00
C VAL A 183 -11.60 12.66 -1.99
N GLY A 184 -11.73 11.68 -2.87
CA GLY A 184 -10.79 10.56 -3.02
C GLY A 184 -9.41 11.04 -3.43
N LYS A 185 -9.38 11.86 -4.49
CA LYS A 185 -8.17 12.53 -5.00
C LYS A 185 -7.49 13.39 -3.93
N GLN A 186 -8.27 14.15 -3.15
CA GLN A 186 -7.76 14.92 -2.03
C GLN A 186 -7.11 14.02 -0.97
N ARG A 187 -7.76 12.93 -0.53
CA ARG A 187 -7.17 12.01 0.47
C ARG A 187 -5.91 11.33 -0.05
N MET A 188 -5.89 10.94 -1.32
CA MET A 188 -4.72 10.38 -1.99
C MET A 188 -3.53 11.36 -1.95
N ALA A 189 -3.73 12.63 -2.29
CA ALA A 189 -2.69 13.67 -2.22
C ALA A 189 -2.22 13.94 -0.78
N GLU A 190 -3.13 13.95 0.19
CA GLU A 190 -2.80 14.17 1.60
C GLU A 190 -2.00 13.00 2.21
N ASP A 191 -2.34 11.75 1.86
CA ASP A 191 -1.59 10.55 2.26
C ASP A 191 -0.23 10.48 1.55
N MET A 192 -0.16 10.84 0.25
CA MET A 192 1.12 11.00 -0.48
C MET A 192 2.04 11.95 0.28
N ASN A 193 1.56 13.15 0.62
CA ASN A 193 2.34 14.16 1.33
C ASN A 193 2.82 13.67 2.72
N ALA A 194 1.97 12.98 3.48
CA ALA A 194 2.35 12.37 4.75
C ALA A 194 3.47 11.33 4.57
N CYS A 195 3.46 10.56 3.48
CA CYS A 195 4.50 9.61 3.13
C CYS A 195 5.80 10.29 2.66
N ILE A 196 5.72 11.29 1.76
CA ILE A 196 6.86 12.07 1.27
C ILE A 196 7.60 12.76 2.43
N GLN A 197 6.85 13.36 3.38
CA GLN A 197 7.41 13.93 4.60
C GLN A 197 8.16 12.88 5.43
N GLY A 198 7.60 11.67 5.56
CA GLY A 198 8.27 10.54 6.22
C GLY A 198 9.57 10.11 5.50
N CYS A 199 9.60 10.13 4.17
CA CYS A 199 10.79 9.81 3.39
C CYS A 199 11.93 10.80 3.66
N PHE A 200 11.65 12.10 3.59
CA PHE A 200 12.65 13.12 3.89
C PHE A 200 13.06 13.14 5.37
N ALA A 201 12.14 12.86 6.30
CA ALA A 201 12.45 12.71 7.72
C ALA A 201 13.34 11.49 8.03
N ALA A 202 13.28 10.44 7.21
CA ALA A 202 14.18 9.29 7.27
C ALA A 202 15.56 9.55 6.60
N GLY A 203 15.76 10.73 5.99
CA GLY A 203 17.00 11.10 5.32
C GLY A 203 17.09 10.70 3.85
N ALA A 204 15.98 10.37 3.18
CA ALA A 204 15.98 10.19 1.72
C ALA A 204 16.30 11.52 1.02
N THR A 205 17.00 11.46 -0.12
CA THR A 205 17.42 12.62 -0.90
C THR A 205 16.70 12.76 -2.24
N GLU A 206 16.09 11.67 -2.74
CA GLU A 206 15.19 11.67 -3.90
C GLU A 206 13.93 10.88 -3.52
N VAL A 207 12.75 11.44 -3.80
CA VAL A 207 11.46 10.76 -3.63
C VAL A 207 10.71 10.80 -4.94
N VAL A 208 10.38 9.64 -5.50
CA VAL A 208 9.59 9.52 -6.73
C VAL A 208 8.22 8.97 -6.39
N VAL A 209 7.16 9.71 -6.71
CA VAL A 209 5.77 9.27 -6.47
C VAL A 209 5.11 8.89 -7.77
N ARG A 210 4.52 7.71 -7.80
CA ARG A 210 3.79 7.17 -8.95
C ARG A 210 2.33 7.01 -8.57
N ASP A 211 1.50 7.86 -9.16
CA ASP A 211 0.05 7.66 -9.22
C ASP A 211 -0.23 6.42 -10.10
N ILE A 212 -0.62 5.31 -9.48
CA ILE A 212 -0.91 4.04 -10.18
C ILE A 212 -2.42 3.75 -10.28
N HIS A 213 -3.27 4.50 -9.57
CA HIS A 213 -4.69 4.22 -9.47
C HIS A 213 -5.40 4.45 -10.82
N GLY A 214 -6.02 3.42 -11.39
CA GLY A 214 -6.77 3.49 -12.64
C GLY A 214 -5.95 4.03 -13.82
N GLY A 215 -6.19 5.30 -14.21
CA GLY A 215 -5.44 5.99 -15.27
C GLY A 215 -4.13 6.66 -14.82
N GLY A 216 -3.88 6.73 -13.51
CA GLY A 216 -2.74 7.43 -12.92
C GLY A 216 -2.80 8.95 -13.07
N GLN A 217 -4.00 9.55 -13.01
CA GLN A 217 -4.25 10.99 -13.30
C GLN A 217 -5.19 11.60 -12.24
N ASN A 218 -4.98 11.24 -10.98
CA ASN A 218 -5.93 11.47 -9.90
C ASN A 218 -5.61 12.73 -9.10
N VAL A 219 -4.36 12.92 -8.69
CA VAL A 219 -3.93 14.07 -7.87
C VAL A 219 -3.64 15.31 -8.72
N ASP A 220 -3.84 16.50 -8.15
CA ASP A 220 -3.37 17.77 -8.71
C ASP A 220 -1.88 17.97 -8.35
N PRO A 221 -0.96 18.09 -9.32
CA PRO A 221 0.47 18.31 -9.04
C PRO A 221 0.77 19.51 -8.14
N ARG A 222 -0.12 20.50 -8.06
CA ARG A 222 0.03 21.69 -7.19
C ARG A 222 -0.25 21.41 -5.71
N THR A 223 -0.81 20.24 -5.39
CA THR A 223 -1.13 19.81 -4.02
C THR A 223 -0.11 18.82 -3.45
N ILE A 224 0.86 18.37 -4.26
CA ILE A 224 1.93 17.45 -3.85
C ILE A 224 3.16 18.24 -3.38
N ASP A 225 3.91 17.69 -2.43
CA ASP A 225 5.16 18.26 -1.90
C ASP A 225 6.18 18.50 -3.04
N PRO A 226 6.58 19.76 -3.34
CA PRO A 226 7.35 20.10 -4.54
C PRO A 226 8.83 19.65 -4.51
N ARG A 227 9.22 18.86 -3.51
CA ARG A 227 10.51 18.16 -3.44
C ARG A 227 10.47 16.76 -4.06
N ASP A 228 9.28 16.28 -4.42
CA ASP A 228 9.08 14.98 -5.06
C ASP A 228 9.39 15.00 -6.57
N LYS A 229 9.29 13.83 -7.19
CA LYS A 229 9.11 13.67 -8.63
C LYS A 229 7.83 12.86 -8.90
N LEU A 230 6.72 13.56 -9.06
CA LEU A 230 5.43 12.97 -9.41
C LEU A 230 5.42 12.41 -10.85
N ILE A 231 4.86 11.21 -11.02
CA ILE A 231 4.70 10.52 -12.31
C ILE A 231 3.22 10.15 -12.51
N GLN A 232 2.59 10.80 -13.48
CA GLN A 232 1.17 10.61 -13.85
C GLN A 232 1.00 10.16 -15.31
N GLY A 233 -0.22 9.70 -15.64
CA GLY A 233 -0.61 9.12 -16.92
C GLY A 233 -0.11 7.67 -17.12
N PRO A 234 -0.36 7.07 -18.29
CA PRO A 234 0.13 5.74 -18.63
C PRO A 234 1.67 5.66 -18.68
N THR A 235 2.26 4.54 -18.25
CA THR A 235 3.70 4.27 -18.34
C THR A 235 3.99 3.07 -19.25
N PRO A 236 4.18 3.28 -20.57
CA PRO A 236 4.25 2.19 -21.54
C PRO A 236 5.43 1.23 -21.29
N GLY A 237 5.14 0.04 -20.77
CA GLY A 237 6.15 -1.00 -20.57
C GLY A 237 6.97 -0.91 -19.29
N LYS A 238 6.53 -0.12 -18.30
CA LYS A 238 7.00 -0.20 -16.90
C LYS A 238 5.84 -0.01 -15.94
N ARG A 239 5.68 -0.90 -14.95
CA ARG A 239 4.80 -0.71 -13.78
C ARG A 239 5.38 0.41 -12.90
N PHE A 240 6.67 0.33 -12.61
CA PHE A 240 7.41 1.36 -11.87
C PHE A 240 8.35 2.15 -12.78
N LYS A 241 7.82 3.19 -13.44
CA LYS A 241 8.62 4.12 -14.26
C LYS A 241 9.62 4.87 -13.36
N ASP A 242 10.89 4.86 -13.74
CA ASP A 242 12.01 5.55 -13.08
C ASP A 242 12.29 5.09 -11.64
N VAL A 243 11.99 3.82 -11.35
CA VAL A 243 12.30 3.13 -10.08
C VAL A 243 13.80 2.86 -9.90
N GLU A 244 14.57 2.85 -10.98
CA GLU A 244 16.00 2.58 -10.95
C GLU A 244 16.75 3.51 -9.98
N GLY A 245 17.65 2.90 -9.19
CA GLY A 245 18.45 3.57 -8.16
C GLY A 245 17.78 3.69 -6.78
N SER A 246 16.53 3.26 -6.60
CA SER A 246 15.85 3.34 -5.29
C SER A 246 16.38 2.29 -4.32
N GLU A 247 16.65 2.67 -3.05
CA GLU A 247 16.96 1.70 -1.97
C GLU A 247 15.68 1.03 -1.42
N ALA A 248 14.48 1.57 -1.71
CA ALA A 248 13.21 1.07 -1.20
C ALA A 248 12.00 1.45 -2.09
N ILE A 249 10.97 0.59 -2.08
CA ILE A 249 9.63 0.86 -2.61
C ILE A 249 8.61 0.87 -1.46
N ILE A 250 7.65 1.78 -1.51
CA ILE A 250 6.48 1.86 -0.63
C ILE A 250 5.22 1.67 -1.49
N LEU A 251 4.30 0.82 -1.04
CA LEU A 251 2.99 0.60 -1.64
C LEU A 251 1.93 1.33 -0.80
N LEU A 252 1.63 2.57 -1.16
CA LEU A 252 0.80 3.48 -0.38
C LEU A 252 -0.66 3.40 -0.85
N GLY A 253 -1.62 3.27 0.08
CA GLY A 253 -3.04 3.33 -0.24
C GLY A 253 -3.59 2.09 -0.97
N TYR A 254 -2.98 0.92 -0.81
CA TYR A 254 -3.37 -0.34 -1.46
C TYR A 254 -4.57 -1.01 -0.79
N HIS A 255 -5.30 -1.82 -1.54
CA HIS A 255 -6.35 -2.71 -1.06
C HIS A 255 -5.91 -4.18 -1.01
N ALA A 256 -6.66 -5.02 -0.28
CA ALA A 256 -6.51 -6.47 -0.31
C ALA A 256 -6.97 -7.08 -1.64
N MET A 257 -6.48 -8.28 -1.95
CA MET A 257 -6.83 -9.04 -3.16
C MET A 257 -8.32 -9.40 -3.25
N SER A 258 -8.77 -9.72 -4.47
CA SER A 258 -10.18 -10.06 -4.74
C SER A 258 -10.66 -11.25 -3.89
N LEU A 259 -11.93 -11.19 -3.49
CA LEU A 259 -12.60 -12.14 -2.58
C LEU A 259 -12.06 -12.19 -1.14
N THR A 260 -11.16 -11.29 -0.72
CA THR A 260 -10.70 -11.23 0.68
C THR A 260 -11.86 -10.90 1.65
N PRO A 261 -12.20 -11.77 2.62
CA PRO A 261 -13.36 -11.54 3.48
C PRO A 261 -13.25 -10.28 4.34
N GLY A 262 -14.23 -9.39 4.21
CA GLY A 262 -14.29 -8.12 4.95
C GLY A 262 -13.26 -7.07 4.51
N GLY A 263 -12.51 -7.29 3.42
CA GLY A 263 -11.59 -6.30 2.87
C GLY A 263 -12.35 -5.15 2.18
N THR A 264 -11.90 -3.92 2.42
CA THR A 264 -12.45 -2.70 1.82
C THR A 264 -12.08 -2.65 0.33
N LEU A 265 -13.07 -2.52 -0.56
CA LEU A 265 -12.87 -2.39 -2.01
C LEU A 265 -11.99 -3.50 -2.65
N ALA A 266 -11.92 -4.65 -1.98
CA ALA A 266 -10.95 -5.71 -2.25
C ALA A 266 -11.13 -6.36 -3.64
N HIS A 267 -10.14 -6.16 -4.53
CA HIS A 267 -10.13 -6.67 -5.90
C HIS A 267 -8.68 -6.94 -6.38
N SER A 268 -8.47 -7.17 -7.68
CA SER A 268 -7.11 -7.34 -8.25
C SER A 268 -7.06 -6.81 -9.68
N TYR A 269 -6.42 -5.65 -9.89
CA TYR A 269 -6.29 -4.87 -11.15
C TYR A 269 -7.57 -4.41 -11.85
N SER A 270 -8.67 -5.17 -11.76
CA SER A 270 -9.94 -4.81 -12.39
C SER A 270 -11.12 -5.52 -11.72
N SER A 271 -11.74 -4.84 -10.76
CA SER A 271 -13.01 -5.25 -10.13
C SER A 271 -14.14 -5.51 -11.15
N ALA A 272 -14.03 -4.91 -12.34
CA ALA A 272 -14.97 -5.09 -13.45
C ALA A 272 -14.71 -6.34 -14.33
N SER A 273 -13.58 -7.04 -14.18
CA SER A 273 -13.24 -8.18 -15.07
C SER A 273 -12.51 -9.35 -14.42
N ILE A 274 -11.68 -9.15 -13.39
CA ILE A 274 -10.84 -10.19 -12.76
C ILE A 274 -11.50 -10.68 -11.47
N GLN A 275 -11.67 -11.99 -11.34
CA GLN A 275 -12.26 -12.63 -10.17
C GLN A 275 -11.20 -13.09 -9.15
N ARG A 276 -10.10 -13.70 -9.60
CA ARG A 276 -8.93 -14.13 -8.79
C ARG A 276 -7.67 -14.16 -9.65
N MET A 277 -6.49 -14.13 -9.02
CA MET A 277 -5.19 -14.27 -9.68
C MET A 277 -4.24 -15.17 -8.89
N TRP A 278 -3.28 -15.78 -9.60
CA TRP A 278 -2.18 -16.53 -8.99
C TRP A 278 -0.84 -16.20 -9.67
N LEU A 279 0.22 -16.21 -8.87
CA LEU A 279 1.62 -16.20 -9.29
C LEU A 279 2.27 -17.52 -8.83
N ASN A 280 2.81 -18.30 -9.77
CA ASN A 280 3.39 -19.63 -9.52
C ASN A 280 2.45 -20.57 -8.72
N GLY A 281 1.13 -20.46 -8.96
CA GLY A 281 0.11 -21.25 -8.26
C GLY A 281 -0.30 -20.74 -6.87
N ARG A 282 0.43 -19.77 -6.29
CA ARG A 282 0.03 -19.06 -5.07
C ARG A 282 -0.92 -17.92 -5.40
N GLU A 283 -2.01 -17.78 -4.65
CA GLU A 283 -2.99 -16.70 -4.85
C GLU A 283 -2.43 -15.32 -4.50
N VAL A 284 -2.78 -14.30 -5.30
CA VAL A 284 -2.09 -12.99 -5.29
C VAL A 284 -3.02 -11.83 -5.65
N GLY A 285 -2.89 -10.69 -4.96
CA GLY A 285 -3.43 -9.39 -5.38
C GLY A 285 -2.40 -8.53 -6.11
N GLU A 286 -2.61 -7.22 -6.12
CA GLU A 286 -1.62 -6.28 -6.67
C GLU A 286 -0.36 -6.24 -5.80
N ILE A 287 -0.49 -6.29 -4.47
CA ILE A 287 0.62 -6.25 -3.50
C ILE A 287 1.70 -7.29 -3.86
N GLY A 288 1.31 -8.55 -4.09
CA GLY A 288 2.26 -9.63 -4.38
C GLY A 288 2.83 -9.60 -5.80
N ILE A 289 2.07 -9.14 -6.80
CA ILE A 289 2.58 -8.94 -8.17
C ILE A 289 3.57 -7.77 -8.21
N ASP A 290 3.24 -6.66 -7.57
CA ASP A 290 4.07 -5.46 -7.51
C ASP A 290 5.33 -5.69 -6.66
N ALA A 291 5.26 -6.47 -5.58
CA ALA A 291 6.43 -6.94 -4.85
C ALA A 291 7.32 -7.89 -5.67
N ALA A 292 6.73 -8.73 -6.54
CA ALA A 292 7.48 -9.57 -7.47
C ALA A 292 8.18 -8.75 -8.56
N ILE A 293 7.53 -7.69 -9.07
CA ILE A 293 8.14 -6.74 -10.01
C ILE A 293 9.26 -5.94 -9.32
N ALA A 294 9.07 -5.51 -8.08
CA ALA A 294 10.11 -4.86 -7.27
C ALA A 294 11.36 -5.75 -7.11
N ALA A 295 11.17 -7.06 -6.96
CA ALA A 295 12.26 -8.03 -6.88
C ALA A 295 13.06 -8.19 -8.19
N GLU A 296 12.45 -7.98 -9.37
CA GLU A 296 13.19 -7.95 -10.65
C GLU A 296 14.16 -6.76 -10.74
N TYR A 297 13.79 -5.63 -10.13
CA TYR A 297 14.69 -4.49 -9.93
C TYR A 297 15.66 -4.68 -8.74
N LYS A 298 15.51 -5.75 -7.95
CA LYS A 298 16.23 -6.06 -6.70
C LYS A 298 15.99 -5.04 -5.57
N ILE A 299 14.86 -4.36 -5.59
CA ILE A 299 14.50 -3.31 -4.63
C ILE A 299 13.46 -3.88 -3.65
N PRO A 300 13.65 -3.76 -2.31
CA PRO A 300 12.67 -4.25 -1.36
C PRO A 300 11.44 -3.36 -1.32
N VAL A 301 10.25 -3.97 -1.24
CA VAL A 301 9.06 -3.29 -0.72
C VAL A 301 9.20 -3.23 0.80
N VAL A 302 9.36 -2.03 1.35
CA VAL A 302 9.61 -1.84 2.80
C VAL A 302 8.35 -1.54 3.59
N MET A 303 7.32 -1.00 2.94
CA MET A 303 6.06 -0.64 3.57
C MET A 303 4.87 -0.84 2.64
N VAL A 304 3.74 -1.25 3.22
CA VAL A 304 2.42 -1.23 2.60
C VAL A 304 1.44 -0.51 3.53
N SER A 305 0.59 0.39 2.99
CA SER A 305 -0.53 0.98 3.73
C SER A 305 -1.87 0.65 3.08
N GLY A 306 -2.91 0.58 3.91
CA GLY A 306 -4.26 0.19 3.49
C GLY A 306 -5.12 -0.18 4.70
N ASP A 307 -6.07 -1.10 4.52
CA ASP A 307 -6.83 -1.64 5.64
C ASP A 307 -6.12 -2.83 6.34
N ASP A 308 -6.71 -3.36 7.40
CA ASP A 308 -6.17 -4.49 8.16
C ASP A 308 -6.01 -5.78 7.32
N LYS A 309 -6.78 -5.94 6.24
CA LYS A 309 -6.67 -7.08 5.30
C LYS A 309 -5.54 -6.84 4.31
N THR A 310 -5.39 -5.61 3.80
CA THR A 310 -4.21 -5.17 3.03
C THR A 310 -2.93 -5.46 3.80
N CYS A 311 -2.92 -5.14 5.11
CA CYS A 311 -1.78 -5.37 5.99
C CYS A 311 -1.47 -6.87 6.16
N ALA A 312 -2.50 -7.71 6.32
CA ALA A 312 -2.33 -9.17 6.43
C ALA A 312 -1.79 -9.79 5.12
N GLU A 313 -2.27 -9.37 3.95
CA GLU A 313 -1.74 -9.84 2.66
C GLU A 313 -0.27 -9.42 2.48
N ALA A 314 0.06 -8.16 2.80
CA ALA A 314 1.42 -7.65 2.72
C ALA A 314 2.40 -8.46 3.57
N GLN A 315 2.06 -8.74 4.84
CA GLN A 315 2.88 -9.56 5.74
C GLN A 315 3.02 -11.01 5.25
N ALA A 316 1.97 -11.57 4.64
CA ALA A 316 2.03 -12.92 4.08
C ALA A 316 2.92 -13.01 2.83
N TRP A 317 3.01 -11.95 2.03
CA TRP A 317 3.83 -11.92 0.81
C TRP A 317 5.26 -11.42 1.02
N ILE A 318 5.49 -10.49 1.94
CA ILE A 318 6.74 -9.73 2.07
C ILE A 318 7.28 -9.84 3.51
N PRO A 319 8.17 -10.81 3.80
CA PRO A 319 8.69 -11.01 5.16
C PRO A 319 9.42 -9.76 5.71
N GLY A 320 8.98 -9.29 6.87
CA GLY A 320 9.56 -8.12 7.56
C GLY A 320 9.03 -6.75 7.12
N VAL A 321 8.07 -6.70 6.18
CA VAL A 321 7.45 -5.45 5.72
C VAL A 321 6.77 -4.67 6.85
N VAL A 322 6.88 -3.34 6.84
CA VAL A 322 6.18 -2.47 7.79
C VAL A 322 4.77 -2.18 7.28
N THR A 323 3.76 -2.58 8.04
CA THR A 323 2.35 -2.32 7.69
C THR A 323 1.79 -1.07 8.36
N CYS A 324 1.06 -0.26 7.60
CA CYS A 324 0.37 0.95 8.05
C CYS A 324 -1.14 0.82 7.84
N GLU A 325 -1.83 0.36 8.88
CA GLU A 325 -3.30 0.25 8.92
C GLU A 325 -3.91 1.65 9.05
N THR A 326 -4.49 2.19 7.97
CA THR A 326 -5.17 3.51 7.96
C THR A 326 -6.64 3.44 8.39
N LYS A 327 -7.19 2.22 8.42
CA LYS A 327 -8.60 1.88 8.67
C LYS A 327 -8.76 0.37 8.86
N LYS A 328 -9.92 -0.08 9.37
CA LYS A 328 -10.28 -1.50 9.43
C LYS A 328 -11.40 -1.80 8.46
N GLY A 329 -11.21 -2.79 7.59
CA GLY A 329 -12.21 -3.25 6.65
C GLY A 329 -13.39 -3.91 7.37
N THR A 330 -14.60 -3.52 7.01
CA THR A 330 -15.85 -4.09 7.55
C THR A 330 -16.70 -4.75 6.47
N GLY A 331 -16.44 -4.43 5.20
CA GLY A 331 -17.09 -5.02 4.04
C GLY A 331 -16.60 -4.39 2.73
N PRO A 332 -17.02 -4.90 1.57
CA PRO A 332 -16.51 -4.45 0.26
C PRO A 332 -16.71 -2.97 -0.05
N GLN A 333 -17.61 -2.28 0.65
CA GLN A 333 -17.96 -0.86 0.49
C GLN A 333 -18.06 -0.15 1.86
N SER A 334 -17.34 -0.65 2.88
CA SER A 334 -17.38 -0.07 4.23
C SER A 334 -16.12 -0.34 5.05
N ALA A 335 -15.64 0.69 5.76
CA ALA A 335 -14.52 0.60 6.70
C ALA A 335 -14.78 1.41 7.97
N ALA A 336 -14.20 0.96 9.09
CA ALA A 336 -14.03 1.77 10.28
C ALA A 336 -12.75 2.61 10.11
N LEU A 337 -12.93 3.91 9.88
CA LEU A 337 -11.86 4.84 9.51
C LEU A 337 -11.13 5.39 10.74
N ALA A 338 -9.80 5.48 10.69
CA ALA A 338 -9.05 6.29 11.65
C ALA A 338 -9.29 7.79 11.39
N PRO A 339 -9.15 8.67 12.40
CA PRO A 339 -9.15 10.12 12.19
C PRO A 339 -8.06 10.52 11.20
N LEU A 340 -8.38 11.40 10.24
CA LEU A 340 -7.49 11.72 9.11
C LEU A 340 -6.11 12.24 9.54
N GLU A 341 -6.04 13.07 10.58
CA GLU A 341 -4.78 13.58 11.11
C GLU A 341 -3.95 12.49 11.78
N GLU A 342 -4.59 11.54 12.46
CA GLU A 342 -3.94 10.37 13.04
C GLU A 342 -3.45 9.40 11.96
N ALA A 343 -4.25 9.14 10.94
CA ALA A 343 -3.85 8.28 9.81
C ALA A 343 -2.61 8.84 9.08
N ARG A 344 -2.59 10.15 8.79
CA ARG A 344 -1.43 10.82 8.19
C ARG A 344 -0.21 10.79 9.11
N ARG A 345 -0.37 11.09 10.41
CA ARG A 345 0.69 10.97 11.42
C ARG A 345 1.26 9.54 11.48
N LEU A 346 0.40 8.53 11.38
CA LEU A 346 0.79 7.12 11.36
C LEU A 346 1.53 6.77 10.06
N ILE A 347 1.09 7.25 8.89
CA ILE A 347 1.80 7.08 7.62
C ILE A 347 3.22 7.65 7.74
N THR A 348 3.38 8.90 8.17
CA THR A 348 4.71 9.52 8.36
C THR A 348 5.60 8.69 9.30
N GLN A 349 5.06 8.24 10.44
CA GLN A 349 5.81 7.41 11.40
C GLN A 349 6.19 6.04 10.83
N LYS A 350 5.29 5.39 10.08
CA LYS A 350 5.51 4.07 9.48
C LYS A 350 6.50 4.14 8.31
N THR A 351 6.49 5.21 7.52
CA THR A 351 7.51 5.45 6.50
C THR A 351 8.90 5.58 7.12
N ILE A 352 9.03 6.30 8.24
CA ILE A 352 10.32 6.43 8.95
C ILE A 352 10.77 5.07 9.51
N GLU A 353 9.87 4.29 10.12
CA GLU A 353 10.17 2.93 10.60
C GLU A 353 10.64 2.01 9.47
N ALA A 354 9.96 2.02 8.33
CA ALA A 354 10.25 1.19 7.17
C ALA A 354 11.58 1.55 6.51
N LEU A 355 11.88 2.84 6.36
CA LEU A 355 13.13 3.31 5.78
C LEU A 355 14.33 3.15 6.71
N GLY A 356 14.11 3.07 8.03
CA GLY A 356 15.12 2.56 8.96
C GLY A 356 15.50 1.10 8.68
N LYS A 357 14.51 0.25 8.40
CA LYS A 357 14.65 -1.21 8.16
C LYS A 357 15.01 -1.60 6.72
N ARG A 358 15.15 -0.63 5.79
CA ARG A 358 15.27 -0.90 4.35
C ARG A 358 16.49 -1.74 3.92
N LYS A 359 17.51 -1.86 4.77
CA LYS A 359 18.71 -2.68 4.52
C LYS A 359 18.58 -4.11 5.08
N ASP A 360 17.60 -4.33 5.94
CA ASP A 360 17.29 -5.62 6.58
C ASP A 360 16.20 -6.37 5.79
N ILE A 361 15.16 -5.64 5.37
CA ILE A 361 14.08 -6.16 4.51
C ILE A 361 14.67 -6.53 3.15
N ARG A 362 14.40 -7.76 2.68
CA ARG A 362 14.86 -8.26 1.38
C ARG A 362 13.74 -8.23 0.34
N PRO A 363 14.06 -8.04 -0.96
CA PRO A 363 13.11 -8.31 -2.03
C PRO A 363 12.66 -9.78 -1.97
N ILE A 364 11.42 -10.04 -2.36
CA ILE A 364 10.86 -11.41 -2.34
C ILE A 364 11.53 -12.30 -3.39
N THR A 365 11.62 -13.60 -3.13
CA THR A 365 12.15 -14.56 -4.12
C THR A 365 11.01 -15.11 -4.96
N ILE A 366 11.19 -15.13 -6.28
CA ILE A 366 10.25 -15.69 -7.26
C ILE A 366 11.00 -16.73 -8.09
N ASP A 367 10.42 -17.92 -8.24
CA ASP A 367 10.95 -18.96 -9.14
C ASP A 367 10.63 -18.63 -10.60
N TYR A 368 11.60 -18.80 -11.49
CA TYR A 368 11.46 -18.55 -12.92
C TYR A 368 11.63 -19.83 -13.76
N PRO A 369 10.91 -20.00 -14.87
CA PRO A 369 9.98 -19.03 -15.46
C PRO A 369 8.68 -18.90 -14.65
N ALA A 370 8.31 -17.65 -14.34
CA ALA A 370 7.13 -17.35 -13.55
C ALA A 370 5.86 -17.57 -14.37
N THR A 371 4.78 -17.97 -13.72
CA THR A 371 3.45 -18.16 -14.34
C THR A 371 2.42 -17.27 -13.65
N ILE A 372 1.84 -16.33 -14.40
CA ILE A 372 0.66 -15.59 -13.96
C ILE A 372 -0.58 -16.28 -14.52
N ARG A 373 -1.55 -16.60 -13.65
CA ARG A 373 -2.86 -17.12 -14.00
C ARG A 373 -3.94 -16.14 -13.55
N TRP A 374 -4.90 -15.84 -14.42
CA TRP A 374 -6.09 -15.05 -14.12
C TRP A 374 -7.33 -15.93 -14.23
N ASP A 375 -8.27 -15.75 -13.31
CA ASP A 375 -9.65 -16.27 -13.40
C ASP A 375 -10.56 -15.06 -13.54
N TYR A 376 -11.19 -14.90 -14.70
CA TYR A 376 -12.08 -13.78 -15.01
C TYR A 376 -13.48 -13.96 -14.43
N LEU A 377 -14.18 -12.84 -14.19
CA LEU A 377 -15.57 -12.82 -13.78
C LEU A 377 -16.48 -13.51 -14.82
N PRO A 378 -17.52 -14.27 -14.40
CA PRO A 378 -18.49 -14.86 -15.31
C PRO A 378 -19.30 -13.81 -16.08
N LYS A 379 -18.85 -13.47 -17.30
CA LYS A 379 -19.59 -12.65 -18.28
C LYS A 379 -19.86 -13.47 -19.53
N GLY A 380 -21.07 -13.37 -20.06
CA GLY A 380 -21.64 -14.28 -21.07
C GLY A 380 -21.11 -14.16 -22.50
N SER A 381 -19.79 -14.06 -22.70
CA SER A 381 -19.18 -14.18 -24.03
C SER A 381 -17.76 -14.75 -23.97
N LEU A 382 -17.43 -15.63 -24.91
CA LEU A 382 -16.11 -16.26 -25.05
C LEU A 382 -15.05 -15.32 -25.66
N ARG A 383 -15.16 -14.00 -25.46
CA ARG A 383 -14.36 -12.95 -26.14
C ARG A 383 -13.53 -12.07 -25.20
N THR A 384 -13.38 -12.43 -23.92
CA THR A 384 -12.84 -11.53 -22.88
C THR A 384 -11.47 -11.91 -22.32
N HIS A 385 -10.77 -12.91 -22.88
CA HIS A 385 -9.39 -13.22 -22.47
C HIS A 385 -8.34 -12.52 -23.35
N HIS A 386 -7.26 -12.05 -22.72
CA HIS A 386 -6.14 -11.45 -23.44
C HIS A 386 -5.39 -12.52 -24.27
N PRO A 387 -5.16 -12.34 -25.59
CA PRO A 387 -4.72 -13.42 -26.48
C PRO A 387 -3.29 -13.94 -26.21
N ALA A 388 -2.50 -13.23 -25.39
CA ALA A 388 -1.20 -13.72 -24.94
C ALA A 388 -1.28 -14.77 -23.80
N PHE A 389 -2.47 -15.04 -23.25
CA PHE A 389 -2.69 -16.04 -22.19
C PHE A 389 -3.44 -17.26 -22.76
N LYS A 390 -3.08 -18.46 -22.30
CA LYS A 390 -3.65 -19.75 -22.74
C LYS A 390 -4.77 -20.21 -21.80
N PRO A 391 -5.91 -20.70 -22.29
CA PRO A 391 -6.92 -21.37 -21.45
C PRO A 391 -6.39 -22.62 -20.75
N VAL A 392 -6.87 -22.89 -19.54
CA VAL A 392 -6.58 -24.11 -18.76
C VAL A 392 -7.84 -24.94 -18.49
N ASP A 393 -8.46 -24.86 -17.30
CA ASP A 393 -9.58 -25.74 -16.90
C ASP A 393 -10.98 -25.19 -17.20
N ASN A 394 -11.07 -23.94 -17.66
CA ASN A 394 -12.33 -23.21 -17.82
C ASN A 394 -12.11 -22.04 -18.81
N PRO A 395 -13.05 -21.70 -19.72
CA PRO A 395 -12.89 -20.56 -20.63
C PRO A 395 -12.67 -19.19 -19.95
N ARG A 396 -12.97 -19.06 -18.64
CA ARG A 396 -12.62 -17.86 -17.85
C ARG A 396 -11.22 -17.88 -17.24
N ARG A 397 -10.53 -19.02 -17.23
CA ARG A 397 -9.19 -19.19 -16.63
C ARG A 397 -8.14 -19.24 -17.71
N VAL A 398 -7.19 -18.32 -17.65
CA VAL A 398 -6.08 -18.24 -18.60
C VAL A 398 -4.76 -17.98 -17.88
N GLU A 399 -3.66 -18.49 -18.43
CA GLU A 399 -2.32 -18.30 -17.86
C GLU A 399 -1.25 -18.00 -18.91
N LYS A 400 -0.18 -17.33 -18.47
CA LYS A 400 0.99 -17.01 -19.28
C LYS A 400 2.25 -17.24 -18.44
N THR A 401 3.24 -17.89 -19.03
CA THR A 401 4.49 -18.28 -18.39
C THR A 401 5.67 -17.60 -19.09
N GLY A 402 6.65 -17.08 -18.34
CA GLY A 402 7.73 -16.30 -18.92
C GLY A 402 8.81 -15.85 -17.92
N PRO A 403 9.86 -15.16 -18.40
CA PRO A 403 11.05 -14.82 -17.61
C PRO A 403 10.94 -13.48 -16.83
N SER A 404 9.75 -12.88 -16.74
CA SER A 404 9.53 -11.61 -16.03
C SER A 404 8.03 -11.42 -15.76
N VAL A 405 7.67 -11.24 -14.49
CA VAL A 405 6.33 -10.91 -13.98
C VAL A 405 5.85 -9.58 -14.55
N GLU A 406 6.73 -8.57 -14.70
CA GLU A 406 6.34 -7.29 -15.32
C GLU A 406 5.92 -7.48 -16.78
N LYS A 407 6.69 -8.23 -17.57
CA LYS A 407 6.34 -8.51 -18.98
C LYS A 407 5.07 -9.35 -19.09
N LEU A 408 4.87 -10.31 -18.20
CA LEU A 408 3.65 -11.11 -18.12
C LEU A 408 2.41 -10.25 -17.82
N LEU A 409 2.49 -9.39 -16.80
CA LEU A 409 1.43 -8.44 -16.42
C LEU A 409 1.10 -7.47 -17.56
N LEU A 410 2.12 -6.85 -18.16
CA LEU A 410 1.98 -5.87 -19.24
C LEU A 410 1.73 -6.51 -20.62
N GLY A 411 1.46 -7.83 -20.68
CA GLY A 411 1.05 -8.56 -21.88
C GLY A 411 2.16 -8.88 -22.89
N ARG A 412 3.41 -8.48 -22.63
CA ARG A 412 4.58 -8.51 -23.55
C ARG A 412 5.35 -9.82 -23.61
#